data_AF-A0A7S0ARN7-F1
#
_entry.id   AF-A0A7S0ARN7-F1
#
_cell.length_a   1.000
_cell.length_b   1.000
_cell.length_c   1.000
_cell.angle_alpha   90.00
_cell.angle_beta   90.00
_cell.angle_gamma   90.00
#
_symmetry.space_group_name_H-M   'P 1'
#
loop_
_entity.id
_entity.type
_entity.pdbx_description
1 polymer ?
#
loop_
_entity_poly.entity_id
_entity_poly.type
_entity_poly.pdbx_seq_one_letter_code
_entity_poly.pdbx_strand_id
1 'polypeptide(L)'
;VLDAQMEFSGPATPFTRIWCAFEESVAMEQAALEEEGLAEKPALLLDIATCHGSQPQLLTDGLTEQEQLLDEQKYPGAGAKAQTLRERSFPLELVAKGLTLRLEEASASVASDKTHILNCIARNTDLDAEPALEHPAYDRVYR
;
A
#
# COMPACT_ATOMS: atom_id res chain seq x y z
N VAL A 1 -0.48 -15.60 -13.11
CA VAL A 1 -1.02 -16.99 -13.23
C VAL A 1 -2.18 -17.07 -12.28
N LEU A 2 -3.38 -17.40 -12.79
CA LEU A 2 -4.59 -17.52 -11.97
C LEU A 2 -4.53 -18.83 -11.18
N ASP A 3 -4.82 -18.75 -9.88
CA ASP A 3 -5.11 -19.90 -9.02
C ASP A 3 -6.52 -20.41 -9.37
N ALA A 4 -6.63 -21.69 -9.72
CA ALA A 4 -7.87 -22.34 -10.12
C ALA A 4 -8.80 -22.71 -8.93
N GLN A 5 -8.47 -22.31 -7.69
CA GLN A 5 -9.14 -22.77 -6.48
C GLN A 5 -10.16 -21.80 -5.85
N MET A 6 -10.39 -20.60 -6.40
CA MET A 6 -11.46 -19.74 -5.88
C MET A 6 -12.49 -19.35 -6.94
N GLU A 7 -13.77 -19.54 -6.61
CA GLU A 7 -14.94 -19.15 -7.40
C GLU A 7 -15.02 -17.62 -7.67
N PHE A 8 -14.24 -16.81 -6.93
CA PHE A 8 -14.19 -15.35 -7.05
C PHE A 8 -12.81 -14.71 -6.85
N SER A 9 -11.69 -15.43 -7.03
CA SER A 9 -10.37 -14.77 -7.01
C SER A 9 -9.83 -14.58 -8.43
N GLY A 10 -10.02 -13.38 -8.98
CA GLY A 10 -9.04 -12.84 -9.91
C GLY A 10 -7.66 -12.80 -9.23
N PRO A 11 -6.56 -12.59 -9.98
CA PRO A 11 -5.29 -12.33 -9.31
C PRO A 11 -5.52 -11.14 -8.37
N ALA A 12 -4.93 -11.13 -7.18
CA ALA A 12 -4.71 -9.85 -6.51
C ALA A 12 -3.94 -8.99 -7.51
N THR A 13 -4.64 -8.07 -8.18
CA THR A 13 -4.07 -7.12 -9.11
C THR A 13 -3.86 -5.86 -8.31
N PRO A 14 -2.70 -5.72 -7.65
CA PRO A 14 -2.43 -4.55 -6.84
C PRO A 14 -2.64 -3.30 -7.70
N PHE A 15 -3.40 -2.36 -7.15
CA PHE A 15 -3.52 -0.99 -7.63
C PHE A 15 -3.99 -0.76 -9.07
N THR A 16 -4.73 -1.69 -9.67
CA THR A 16 -5.47 -1.38 -10.92
C THR A 16 -6.61 -0.37 -10.69
N ARG A 17 -7.00 -0.16 -9.44
CA ARG A 17 -8.02 0.80 -9.02
C ARG A 17 -7.34 2.07 -8.53
N ILE A 18 -7.44 3.14 -9.33
CA ILE A 18 -6.78 4.42 -9.03
C ILE A 18 -7.24 5.02 -7.68
N TRP A 19 -8.48 4.73 -7.27
CA TRP A 19 -9.01 5.13 -5.97
C TRP A 19 -8.18 4.62 -4.80
N CYS A 20 -7.71 3.36 -4.83
CA CYS A 20 -6.92 2.82 -3.73
C CYS A 20 -5.59 3.56 -3.57
N ALA A 21 -4.90 3.82 -4.69
CA ALA A 21 -3.65 4.59 -4.68
C ALA A 21 -3.88 6.05 -4.24
N PHE A 22 -5.04 6.63 -4.57
CA PHE A 22 -5.41 7.97 -4.11
C PHE A 22 -5.73 8.02 -2.61
N GLU A 23 -6.46 7.04 -2.08
CA GLU A 23 -6.76 6.96 -0.65
C GLU A 23 -5.47 6.81 0.18
N GLU A 24 -4.55 5.96 -0.27
CA GLU A 24 -3.24 5.77 0.34
C GLU A 24 -2.40 7.04 0.28
N SER A 25 -2.37 7.74 -0.86
CA SER A 25 -1.59 8.97 -0.99
C SER A 25 -2.10 10.11 -0.10
N VAL A 26 -3.41 10.23 0.06
CA VAL A 26 -4.03 11.20 0.98
C VAL A 26 -3.67 10.87 2.43
N ALA A 27 -3.69 9.59 2.81
CA ALA A 27 -3.29 9.17 4.15
C ALA A 27 -1.81 9.51 4.42
N MET A 28 -0.92 9.26 3.44
CA MET A 28 0.50 9.55 3.54
C MET A 28 0.80 11.06 3.56
N GLU A 29 0.15 11.87 2.72
CA GLU A 29 0.30 13.34 2.77
C GLU A 29 -0.11 13.90 4.13
N GLN A 30 -1.18 13.36 4.73
CA GLN A 30 -1.62 13.78 6.05
C GLN A 30 -0.58 13.44 7.14
N ALA A 31 0.02 12.25 7.09
CA ALA A 31 1.08 11.88 8.03
C ALA A 31 2.38 12.65 7.84
N ALA A 32 2.75 12.99 6.60
CA ALA A 32 3.93 13.81 6.34
C ALA A 32 3.80 15.22 6.94
N LEU A 33 2.61 15.83 6.88
CA LEU A 33 2.33 17.09 7.56
C LEU A 33 2.42 16.96 9.09
N GLU A 34 2.07 15.81 9.64
CA GLU A 34 2.17 15.50 11.06
C GLU A 34 3.64 15.38 11.53
N GLU A 35 4.51 14.72 10.76
CA GLU A 35 5.94 14.58 11.06
C GLU A 35 6.71 15.91 11.10
N GLU A 36 6.27 16.93 10.35
CA GLU A 36 6.81 18.29 10.41
C GLU A 36 6.43 19.04 11.71
N GLY A 37 5.79 18.36 12.68
CA GLY A 37 5.41 18.90 13.98
C GLY A 37 4.14 19.76 13.93
N LEU A 38 3.35 19.65 12.86
CA LEU A 38 2.12 20.41 12.66
C LEU A 38 0.87 19.69 13.20
N ALA A 39 0.98 18.43 13.66
CA ALA A 39 -0.10 17.73 14.34
C ALA A 39 0.39 16.59 15.27
N GLU A 40 -0.35 16.36 16.37
CA GLU A 40 -0.07 15.33 17.38
C GLU A 40 -0.71 13.99 17.00
N LYS A 41 -0.06 13.21 16.13
CA LYS A 41 -0.43 11.82 15.87
C LYS A 41 0.79 10.91 15.71
N PRO A 42 0.69 9.62 16.06
CA PRO A 42 1.78 8.67 15.91
C PRO A 42 2.10 8.43 14.42
N ALA A 43 3.35 8.08 14.12
CA ALA A 43 3.80 7.68 12.79
C ALA A 43 2.90 6.59 12.20
N LEU A 44 2.60 6.68 10.89
CA LEU A 44 1.84 5.64 10.19
C LEU A 44 2.67 4.35 10.16
N LEU A 45 2.13 3.29 10.75
CA LEU A 45 2.65 1.93 10.59
C LEU A 45 2.06 1.32 9.30
N LEU A 46 2.89 0.63 8.54
CA LEU A 46 2.48 -0.05 7.31
C LEU A 46 2.42 -1.56 7.52
N ASP A 47 1.22 -2.12 7.40
CA ASP A 47 1.01 -3.57 7.38
C ASP A 47 0.48 -4.01 6.01
N ILE A 48 1.03 -5.08 5.45
CA ILE A 48 0.61 -5.63 4.17
C ILE A 48 0.10 -7.05 4.39
N ALA A 49 -1.19 -7.26 4.17
CA ALA A 49 -1.83 -8.57 4.23
C ALA A 49 -2.17 -9.08 2.83
N THR A 50 -1.94 -10.37 2.59
CA THR A 50 -2.35 -11.04 1.34
C THR A 50 -2.68 -12.51 1.60
N CYS A 51 -3.32 -13.15 0.63
CA CYS A 51 -3.55 -14.59 0.62
C CYS A 51 -2.75 -15.22 -0.52
N HIS A 52 -1.89 -16.18 -0.19
CA HIS A 52 -1.08 -16.89 -1.16
C HIS A 52 -1.13 -18.40 -0.88
N GLY A 53 -1.55 -19.20 -1.87
CA GLY A 53 -1.73 -20.65 -1.71
C GLY A 53 -2.76 -21.01 -0.62
N SER A 54 -3.87 -20.27 -0.55
CA SER A 54 -4.92 -20.43 0.47
C SER A 54 -4.45 -20.20 1.92
N GLN A 55 -3.30 -19.56 2.12
CA GLN A 55 -2.77 -19.19 3.43
C GLN A 55 -2.66 -17.67 3.56
N PRO A 56 -3.06 -17.07 4.69
CA PRO A 56 -2.81 -15.67 4.96
C PRO A 56 -1.31 -15.43 5.13
N GLN A 57 -0.83 -14.32 4.60
CA GLN A 57 0.54 -13.83 4.69
C GLN A 57 0.47 -12.38 5.14
N LEU A 58 1.39 -11.99 6.03
CA LEU A 58 1.40 -10.67 6.65
C LEU A 58 2.85 -10.16 6.74
N LEU A 59 3.11 -8.97 6.20
CA LEU A 59 4.25 -8.12 6.55
C LEU A 59 3.77 -7.04 7.50
N THR A 60 4.56 -6.74 8.54
CA THR A 60 4.24 -5.66 9.49
C THR A 60 5.42 -4.71 9.63
N ASP A 61 5.13 -3.43 9.77
CA ASP A 61 6.12 -2.47 10.24
C ASP A 61 6.21 -2.56 11.78
N GLY A 62 7.26 -3.23 12.24
CA GLY A 62 7.47 -3.57 13.64
C GLY A 62 6.91 -4.94 14.05
N LEU A 63 6.99 -5.20 15.36
CA LEU A 63 6.57 -6.46 15.97
C LEU A 63 5.09 -6.42 16.34
N THR A 64 4.39 -7.52 16.08
CA THR A 64 3.05 -7.75 16.64
C THR A 64 3.09 -7.88 18.16
N GLU A 65 1.95 -7.69 18.84
CA GLU A 65 1.85 -7.84 20.30
C GLU A 65 2.37 -9.21 20.77
N GLN A 66 2.06 -10.28 20.03
CA GLN A 66 2.54 -11.63 20.36
C GLN A 66 4.07 -11.74 20.24
N GLU A 67 4.67 -11.09 19.24
CA GLU A 67 6.13 -11.07 19.03
C GLU A 67 6.83 -10.22 20.09
N GLN A 68 6.22 -9.10 20.52
CA GLN A 68 6.71 -8.29 21.64
C GLN A 68 6.72 -9.10 22.94
N LEU A 69 5.63 -9.81 23.24
CA LEU A 69 5.55 -10.70 24.41
C LEU A 69 6.62 -11.80 24.38
N LEU A 70 6.96 -12.34 23.21
CA LEU A 70 8.05 -13.31 23.08
C LEU A 70 9.40 -12.70 23.44
N ASP A 71 9.64 -11.46 23.02
CA ASP A 71 10.87 -10.73 23.32
C ASP A 71 11.02 -10.47 24.83
N GLU A 72 9.93 -10.08 25.49
CA GLU A 72 9.87 -9.83 26.93
C GLU A 72 10.01 -11.11 27.77
N GLN A 73 9.39 -12.21 27.33
CA GLN A 73 9.24 -13.42 28.17
C GLN A 73 10.32 -14.50 27.94
N LYS A 74 10.95 -14.56 26.76
CA LYS A 74 11.97 -15.58 26.45
C LYS A 74 13.38 -15.05 26.54
N TYR A 75 13.75 -14.19 25.61
CA TYR A 75 15.06 -13.56 25.52
C TYR A 75 15.00 -12.43 24.47
N PRO A 76 15.83 -11.38 24.62
CA PRO A 76 15.89 -10.31 23.63
C PRO A 76 16.19 -10.83 22.23
N GLY A 77 15.37 -10.45 21.24
CA GLY A 77 15.45 -10.91 19.85
C GLY A 77 14.59 -12.14 19.51
N ALA A 78 13.88 -12.74 20.47
CA ALA A 78 12.93 -13.82 20.20
C ALA A 78 11.74 -13.36 19.32
N GLY A 79 11.26 -12.13 19.52
CA GLY A 79 10.19 -11.52 18.72
C GLY A 79 10.64 -11.27 17.28
N ALA A 80 11.80 -10.64 17.09
CA ALA A 80 12.37 -10.40 15.76
C ALA A 80 12.60 -11.70 14.97
N LYS A 81 13.01 -12.77 15.66
CA LYS A 81 13.14 -14.10 15.05
C LYS A 81 11.78 -14.67 14.62
N ALA A 82 10.74 -14.49 15.44
CA ALA A 82 9.39 -14.93 15.10
C ALA A 82 8.81 -14.15 13.91
N GLN A 83 9.00 -12.83 13.87
CA GLN A 83 8.66 -11.98 12.71
C GLN A 83 9.34 -12.49 11.43
N THR A 84 10.66 -12.70 11.47
CA THR A 84 11.42 -13.21 10.32
C THR A 84 10.85 -14.54 9.80
N LEU A 85 10.41 -15.42 10.70
CA LEU A 85 9.82 -16.72 10.32
C LEU A 85 8.43 -16.56 9.70
N ARG A 86 7.59 -15.68 10.26
CA ARG A 86 6.25 -15.37 9.74
C ARG A 86 6.33 -14.76 8.35
N GLU A 87 7.24 -13.81 8.15
CA GLU A 87 7.35 -13.03 6.92
C GLU A 87 8.09 -13.78 5.80
N ARG A 88 8.80 -14.86 6.11
CA ARG A 88 9.61 -15.65 5.15
C ARG A 88 8.83 -16.13 3.93
N SER A 89 7.55 -16.48 4.09
CA SER A 89 6.71 -16.98 3.00
C SER A 89 5.94 -15.89 2.25
N PHE A 90 6.14 -14.63 2.62
CA PHE A 90 5.44 -13.53 1.98
C PHE A 90 5.85 -13.41 0.50
N PRO A 91 4.90 -13.27 -0.44
CA PRO A 91 5.20 -13.18 -1.87
C PRO A 91 5.74 -11.79 -2.22
N LEU A 92 7.05 -11.58 -2.07
CA LEU A 92 7.71 -10.30 -2.37
C LEU A 92 7.51 -9.82 -3.82
N GLU A 93 7.24 -10.73 -4.76
CA GLU A 93 6.89 -10.38 -6.13
C GLU A 93 5.59 -9.56 -6.24
N LEU A 94 4.66 -9.71 -5.29
CA LEU A 94 3.44 -8.92 -5.22
C LEU A 94 3.75 -7.46 -4.86
N VAL A 95 4.63 -7.27 -3.88
CA VAL A 95 5.10 -5.94 -3.45
C VAL A 95 5.86 -5.28 -4.59
N ALA A 96 6.79 -6.00 -5.21
CA ALA A 96 7.57 -5.48 -6.32
C ALA A 96 6.69 -4.99 -7.49
N LYS A 97 5.60 -5.72 -7.81
CA LYS A 97 4.64 -5.27 -8.83
C LYS A 97 3.92 -3.98 -8.44
N GLY A 98 3.54 -3.84 -7.17
CA GLY A 98 2.93 -2.61 -6.65
C GLY A 98 3.88 -1.40 -6.76
N LEU A 99 5.16 -1.58 -6.46
CA LEU A 99 6.19 -0.52 -6.54
C LEU A 99 6.50 -0.07 -7.98
N THR A 100 6.13 -0.86 -8.99
CA THR A 100 6.31 -0.52 -10.41
C THR A 100 5.05 0.00 -11.09
N LEU A 101 3.99 0.28 -10.31
CA LEU A 101 2.73 0.78 -10.84
C LEU A 101 2.90 2.17 -11.44
N ARG A 102 2.19 2.42 -12.55
CA ARG A 102 1.97 3.76 -13.09
C ARG A 102 0.54 4.19 -12.83
N LEU A 103 0.35 5.25 -12.07
CA LEU A 103 -0.96 5.72 -11.63
C LEU A 103 -1.87 6.11 -12.81
N GLU A 104 -1.29 6.70 -13.84
CA GLU A 104 -1.93 7.08 -15.09
C GLU A 104 -2.40 5.87 -15.92
N GLU A 105 -1.88 4.66 -15.65
CA GLU A 105 -2.33 3.42 -16.28
C GLU A 105 -3.46 2.74 -15.49
N ALA A 106 -3.72 3.17 -14.25
CA ALA A 106 -4.79 2.64 -13.42
C ALA A 106 -6.19 2.99 -13.98
N SER A 107 -7.19 2.28 -13.49
CA SER A 107 -8.58 2.35 -13.92
C SER A 107 -9.50 2.84 -12.79
N ALA A 108 -10.63 3.41 -13.19
CA ALA A 108 -11.75 3.71 -12.32
C ALA A 108 -13.02 3.16 -12.94
N SER A 109 -13.98 2.74 -12.11
CA SER A 109 -15.31 2.33 -12.58
C SER A 109 -16.08 3.48 -13.21
N VAL A 110 -15.80 4.71 -12.80
CA VAL A 110 -16.31 5.94 -13.40
C VAL A 110 -15.14 6.65 -14.07
N ALA A 111 -15.22 6.87 -15.37
CA ALA A 111 -14.10 7.41 -16.15
C ALA A 111 -13.66 8.81 -15.69
N SER A 112 -14.61 9.66 -15.26
CA SER A 112 -14.30 11.00 -14.75
C SER A 112 -13.47 10.97 -13.47
N ASP A 113 -13.62 9.96 -12.61
CA ASP A 113 -12.86 9.86 -11.37
C ASP A 113 -11.36 9.76 -11.65
N LYS A 114 -10.98 9.03 -12.70
CA LYS A 114 -9.57 8.93 -13.11
C LYS A 114 -9.02 10.32 -13.44
N THR A 115 -9.73 11.08 -14.25
CA THR A 115 -9.34 12.44 -14.63
C THR A 115 -9.25 13.35 -13.40
N HIS A 116 -10.28 13.34 -12.57
CA HIS A 116 -10.34 14.16 -11.35
C HIS A 116 -9.21 13.83 -10.37
N ILE A 117 -8.93 12.54 -10.15
CA ILE A 117 -7.87 12.08 -9.25
C ILE A 117 -6.49 12.48 -9.79
N LEU A 118 -6.23 12.26 -11.07
CA LEU A 118 -4.96 12.65 -11.69
C LEU A 118 -4.75 14.17 -11.63
N ASN A 119 -5.79 14.98 -11.86
CA ASN A 119 -5.71 16.42 -11.73
C ASN A 119 -5.56 16.88 -10.27
N CYS A 120 -6.24 16.21 -9.34
CA CYS A 120 -6.11 16.47 -7.90
C CYS A 120 -4.67 16.25 -7.41
N ILE A 121 -4.07 15.12 -7.75
CA ILE A 121 -2.68 14.79 -7.39
C ILE A 121 -1.69 15.76 -8.05
N ALA A 122 -1.96 16.17 -9.29
CA ALA A 122 -1.17 17.20 -9.97
C ALA A 122 -1.39 18.62 -9.41
N ARG A 123 -2.28 18.79 -8.42
CA ARG A 123 -2.69 20.09 -7.84
C ARG A 123 -3.23 21.06 -8.90
N ASN A 124 -3.89 20.52 -9.92
CA ASN A 124 -4.57 21.30 -10.94
C ASN A 124 -5.89 21.85 -10.38
N THR A 125 -6.14 23.13 -10.59
CA THR A 125 -7.37 23.80 -10.13
C THR A 125 -8.60 23.44 -10.96
N ASP A 126 -8.39 23.01 -12.21
CA ASP A 126 -9.44 22.49 -13.08
C ASP A 126 -9.39 20.96 -13.08
N LEU A 127 -10.35 20.34 -12.37
CA LEU A 127 -10.41 18.89 -12.27
C LEU A 127 -10.88 18.22 -13.56
N ASP A 128 -11.63 18.93 -14.41
CA ASP A 128 -12.19 18.42 -15.66
C ASP A 128 -11.21 18.56 -16.85
N ALA A 129 -10.07 19.24 -16.65
CA ALA A 129 -9.03 19.38 -17.65
C ALA A 129 -8.48 18.02 -18.11
N GLU A 130 -7.94 17.95 -19.32
CA GLU A 130 -7.22 16.76 -19.78
C GLU A 130 -6.04 16.49 -18.84
N PRO A 131 -5.94 15.30 -18.21
CA PRO A 131 -4.87 15.02 -17.27
C PRO A 131 -3.54 14.90 -18.02
N ALA A 132 -2.45 15.29 -17.36
CA ALA A 132 -1.12 15.12 -17.93
C ALA A 132 -0.84 13.62 -18.16
N LEU A 133 -0.22 13.28 -19.29
CA LEU A 133 0.20 11.90 -19.55
C LEU A 133 1.30 11.45 -18.60
N GLU A 134 2.13 12.39 -18.15
CA GLU A 134 3.21 12.20 -17.17
C GLU A 134 3.28 13.44 -16.29
N HIS A 135 3.41 13.26 -14.98
CA HIS A 135 3.54 14.37 -14.04
C HIS A 135 4.39 13.95 -12.83
N PRO A 136 5.36 14.77 -12.36
CA PRO A 136 6.21 14.40 -11.22
C PRO A 136 5.47 14.15 -9.91
N ALA A 137 4.23 14.63 -9.78
CA ALA A 137 3.39 14.34 -8.62
C ALA A 137 2.82 12.91 -8.63
N TYR A 138 2.66 12.29 -9.80
CA TYR A 138 2.23 10.90 -9.90
C TYR A 138 3.30 9.98 -9.30
N ASP A 139 4.57 10.26 -9.60
CA ASP A 139 5.73 9.52 -9.08
C ASP A 139 5.85 9.53 -7.56
N ARG A 140 5.25 10.51 -6.88
CA ARG A 140 5.26 10.60 -5.41
C ARG A 140 4.26 9.65 -4.76
N VAL A 141 3.24 9.21 -5.49
CA VAL A 141 2.18 8.34 -4.96
C VAL A 141 2.64 6.90 -4.82
N TYR A 142 3.57 6.47 -5.67
CA TYR A 142 4.09 5.10 -5.69
C TYR A 142 5.59 5.01 -5.34
N ARG A 143 6.15 6.05 -4.71
CA ARG A 143 7.50 6.08 -4.14
C ARG A 143 7.47 5.91 -2.63
#